data_AF-S4T2N7-F1
#
_entry.id   AF-S4T2N7-F1
#
_cell.length_a   1.000
_cell.length_b   1.000
_cell.length_c   1.000
_cell.angle_alpha   90.00
_cell.angle_beta   90.00
_cell.angle_gamma   90.00
#
_symmetry.space_group_name_H-M   'P 1'
#
loop_
_entity.id
_entity.type
_entity.pdbx_description
1 polymer ?
#
loop_
_entity_poly.entity_id
_entity_poly.type
_entity_poly.pdbx_seq_one_letter_code
_entity_poly.pdbx_strand_id
1 'polypeptide(L)'
;SEFFRSLALFGYFEGGKRLPEPASGNILSVAFDSGWFWYIPLSDTLTSVGAVVRREDAEKVQGDREKALNSLIAECPMISEYLSDATRVTTGKYGEVRVRKDYSYQQTSYWRPGMVLVGDAACFVDPVFSSGVHLATYSGLLAARSINSVLAGELDEKTVL
;
A
#
# COMPACT_ATOMS: atom_id res chain seq x y z
N SER A 1 -4.90 14.11 -3.73
CA SER A 1 -5.60 14.70 -2.57
C SER A 1 -4.78 15.87 -2.04
N GLU A 2 -5.38 16.89 -1.40
CA GLU A 2 -4.59 17.91 -0.70
C GLU A 2 -4.05 17.40 0.65
N PHE A 3 -4.80 16.49 1.28
CA PHE A 3 -4.49 15.95 2.62
C PHE A 3 -3.52 14.77 2.57
N PHE A 4 -3.73 13.82 1.64
CA PHE A 4 -2.84 12.67 1.46
C PHE A 4 -1.91 12.92 0.27
N ARG A 5 -0.70 13.39 0.54
CA ARG A 5 0.40 13.53 -0.43
C ARG A 5 1.64 12.78 0.07
N SER A 6 1.40 11.58 0.56
CA SER A 6 2.41 10.74 1.16
C SER A 6 3.22 10.00 0.09
N LEU A 7 4.44 9.66 0.43
CA LEU A 7 5.34 8.90 -0.42
C LEU A 7 5.71 7.60 0.29
N ALA A 8 5.56 6.47 -0.40
CA ALA A 8 5.95 5.17 0.12
C ALA A 8 7.30 4.74 -0.47
N LEU A 9 8.29 4.48 0.39
CA LEU A 9 9.58 3.86 0.05
C LEU A 9 9.66 2.50 0.74
N PHE A 10 9.84 1.42 -0.01
CA PHE A 10 9.72 0.08 0.56
C PHE A 10 10.60 -0.97 -0.09
N GLY A 11 10.90 -2.01 0.67
CA GLY A 11 11.69 -3.17 0.26
C GLY A 11 11.28 -4.42 1.04
N TYR A 12 12.06 -5.48 0.87
CA TYR A 12 11.79 -6.78 1.48
C TYR A 12 13.02 -7.28 2.23
N PHE A 13 12.78 -7.91 3.37
CA PHE A 13 13.80 -8.37 4.30
C PHE A 13 13.54 -9.83 4.69
N GLU A 14 14.61 -10.61 4.80
CA GLU A 14 14.61 -11.97 5.31
C GLU A 14 15.13 -12.00 6.75
N GLY A 15 14.50 -12.81 7.61
CA GLY A 15 14.97 -13.00 9.00
C GLY A 15 14.57 -11.89 9.97
N GLY A 16 13.62 -11.03 9.60
CA GLY A 16 13.06 -10.04 10.52
C GLY A 16 12.26 -10.65 11.65
N LYS A 17 12.28 -10.03 12.83
CA LYS A 17 11.53 -10.46 14.01
C LYS A 17 10.01 -10.45 13.76
N ARG A 18 9.27 -11.11 14.64
CA ARG A 18 7.81 -11.20 14.61
C ARG A 18 7.24 -10.61 15.89
N LEU A 19 6.00 -10.15 15.82
CA LEU A 19 5.24 -9.88 17.04
C LEU A 19 5.14 -11.17 17.88
N PRO A 20 5.03 -11.07 19.21
CA PRO A 20 4.81 -12.24 20.06
C PRO A 20 3.52 -12.99 19.67
N GLU A 21 3.53 -14.31 19.85
CA GLU A 21 2.33 -15.13 19.69
C GLU A 21 1.19 -14.65 20.61
N PRO A 22 -0.08 -14.69 20.15
CA PRO A 22 -0.58 -15.28 18.90
C PRO A 22 -0.55 -14.32 17.69
N ALA A 23 0.08 -13.15 17.81
CA ALA A 23 -0.01 -12.07 16.83
C ALA A 23 1.14 -12.06 15.81
N SER A 24 1.93 -13.14 15.73
CA SER A 24 3.15 -13.18 14.91
C SER A 24 2.91 -12.95 13.41
N GLY A 25 1.71 -13.27 12.92
CA GLY A 25 1.26 -13.01 11.54
C GLY A 25 0.57 -11.66 11.32
N ASN A 26 0.38 -10.83 12.35
CA ASN A 26 -0.29 -9.54 12.20
C ASN A 26 0.60 -8.53 11.45
N ILE A 27 -0.04 -7.59 10.75
CA ILE A 27 0.63 -6.36 10.33
C ILE A 27 1.01 -5.53 11.55
N LEU A 28 2.22 -4.97 11.53
CA LEU A 28 2.67 -3.96 12.46
C LEU A 28 2.77 -2.61 11.72
N SER A 29 2.09 -1.60 12.25
CA SER A 29 2.17 -0.22 11.78
C SER A 29 2.78 0.66 12.88
N VAL A 30 3.90 1.32 12.60
CA VAL A 30 4.67 2.09 13.60
C VAL A 30 4.83 3.53 13.14
N ALA A 31 4.28 4.48 13.90
CA ALA A 31 4.54 5.90 13.67
C ALA A 31 5.95 6.29 14.11
N PHE A 32 6.56 7.23 13.40
CA PHE A 32 7.85 7.83 13.72
C PHE A 32 7.87 9.28 13.24
N ASP A 33 8.96 10.00 13.49
CA ASP A 33 9.01 11.45 13.30
C ASP A 33 8.66 11.89 11.87
N SER A 34 9.04 11.14 10.83
CA SER A 34 8.75 11.50 9.42
C SER A 34 7.49 10.86 8.82
N GLY A 35 6.73 10.08 9.58
CA GLY A 35 5.54 9.39 9.07
C GLY A 35 5.25 8.08 9.78
N TRP A 36 5.06 6.99 9.04
CA TRP A 36 4.84 5.67 9.63
C TRP A 36 5.42 4.55 8.76
N PHE A 37 5.72 3.41 9.38
CA PHE A 37 6.15 2.18 8.72
C PHE A 37 5.03 1.14 8.71
N TRP A 38 4.87 0.43 7.59
CA TRP A 38 4.28 -0.91 7.64
C TRP A 38 5.38 -1.95 7.78
N TYR A 39 5.04 -3.05 8.45
CA TYR A 39 5.85 -4.25 8.58
C TYR A 39 4.92 -5.46 8.46
N ILE A 40 4.98 -6.16 7.33
CA ILE A 40 4.03 -7.23 6.96
C ILE A 40 4.79 -8.54 6.77
N PRO A 41 4.62 -9.52 7.67
CA PRO A 41 5.07 -10.89 7.43
C PRO A 41 4.41 -11.47 6.18
N LEU A 42 5.19 -11.95 5.22
CA LEU A 42 4.70 -12.59 3.98
C LEU A 42 4.90 -14.11 3.98
N SER A 43 5.92 -14.57 4.70
CA SER A 43 6.21 -15.97 5.00
C SER A 43 6.96 -16.05 6.33
N ASP A 44 7.38 -17.26 6.74
CA ASP A 44 8.21 -17.46 7.93
C ASP A 44 9.49 -16.61 7.88
N THR A 45 10.07 -16.43 6.70
CA THR A 45 11.33 -15.71 6.52
C THR A 45 11.17 -14.31 5.94
N LEU A 46 10.20 -14.08 5.05
CA LEU A 46 10.10 -12.86 4.26
C LEU A 46 9.17 -11.83 4.90
N THR A 47 9.60 -10.58 4.91
CA THR A 47 8.84 -9.44 5.43
C THR A 47 8.86 -8.27 4.44
N SER A 48 7.69 -7.71 4.14
CA SER A 48 7.57 -6.43 3.44
C SER A 48 7.68 -5.29 4.45
N VAL A 49 8.58 -4.35 4.22
CA VAL A 49 8.77 -3.18 5.09
C VAL A 49 8.81 -1.92 4.26
N GLY A 50 8.01 -0.94 4.63
CA GLY A 50 7.94 0.32 3.89
C GLY A 50 7.63 1.51 4.78
N ALA A 51 8.33 2.61 4.52
CA ALA A 51 8.09 3.90 5.13
C ALA A 51 7.13 4.70 4.26
N VAL A 52 6.02 5.14 4.85
CA VAL A 52 5.13 6.17 4.32
C VAL A 52 5.53 7.49 4.96
N VAL A 53 6.19 8.32 4.15
CA VAL A 53 6.78 9.59 4.57
C VAL A 53 5.83 10.73 4.22
N ARG A 54 5.71 11.70 5.13
CA ARG A 54 4.92 12.92 4.90
C ARG A 54 5.53 13.74 3.77
N ARG A 55 4.70 14.54 3.12
CA ARG A 55 5.13 15.37 1.99
C ARG A 55 6.27 16.33 2.33
N GLU A 56 6.21 16.91 3.53
CA GLU A 56 7.21 17.87 4.03
C GLU A 56 8.60 17.28 4.22
N ASP A 57 8.69 15.95 4.36
CA ASP A 57 9.93 15.18 4.53
C ASP A 57 10.34 14.44 3.24
N ALA A 58 9.74 14.81 2.08
CA ALA A 58 9.91 14.07 0.82
C ALA A 58 11.33 14.13 0.25
N GLU A 59 12.19 15.03 0.70
CA GLU A 59 13.62 15.04 0.37
C GLU A 59 14.38 13.86 0.99
N LYS A 60 13.91 13.31 2.12
CA LYS A 60 14.54 12.15 2.78
C LYS A 60 14.53 10.88 1.95
N VAL A 61 13.68 10.81 0.93
CA VAL A 61 13.54 9.66 0.01
C VAL A 61 14.15 9.91 -1.37
N GLN A 62 14.83 11.04 -1.57
CA GLN A 62 15.50 11.36 -2.83
C GLN A 62 16.88 10.72 -2.92
N GLY A 63 17.39 10.55 -4.15
CA GLY A 63 18.72 9.98 -4.38
C GLY A 63 18.77 8.46 -4.27
N ASP A 64 19.74 7.96 -3.51
CA ASP A 64 19.97 6.53 -3.32
C ASP A 64 18.90 5.93 -2.40
N ARG A 65 18.01 5.13 -3.00
CA ARG A 65 16.84 4.54 -2.34
C ARG A 65 17.20 3.59 -1.20
N GLU A 66 18.32 2.88 -1.33
CA GLU A 66 18.79 1.96 -0.28
C GLU A 66 19.22 2.75 0.94
N LYS A 67 20.04 3.79 0.73
CA LYS A 67 20.49 4.67 1.80
C LYS A 67 19.31 5.37 2.46
N ALA A 68 18.38 5.90 1.67
CA ALA A 68 17.16 6.55 2.18
C ALA A 68 16.33 5.60 3.05
N LEU A 69 16.07 4.37 2.60
CA LEU A 69 15.30 3.39 3.37
C LEU A 69 16.02 3.03 4.67
N ASN A 70 17.33 2.80 4.63
CA ASN A 70 18.13 2.50 5.83
C ASN A 70 18.13 3.67 6.83
N SER A 71 18.22 4.92 6.35
CA SER A 71 18.12 6.10 7.21
C SER A 71 16.77 6.22 7.89
N LEU A 72 15.67 5.97 7.16
CA LEU A 72 14.32 5.98 7.75
C LEU A 72 14.12 4.83 8.76
N ILE A 73 14.66 3.64 8.49
CA ILE A 73 14.63 2.52 9.44
C ILE A 73 15.37 2.90 10.72
N ALA A 74 16.54 3.53 10.62
CA ALA A 74 17.31 3.99 11.78
C ALA A 74 16.58 5.09 12.59
N GLU A 75 15.71 5.88 11.96
CA GLU A 75 14.87 6.89 12.61
C GLU A 75 13.72 6.27 13.41
N CYS A 76 13.36 5.00 13.16
CA CYS A 76 12.27 4.30 13.85
C CYS A 76 12.82 3.16 14.73
N PRO A 77 13.02 3.37 16.05
CA PRO A 77 13.70 2.41 16.93
C PRO A 77 13.11 1.00 16.90
N MET A 78 11.78 0.88 16.89
CA MET A 78 11.11 -0.42 16.85
C MET A 78 11.38 -1.17 15.54
N ILE A 79 11.35 -0.49 14.40
CA ILE A 79 11.63 -1.12 13.10
C ILE A 79 13.11 -1.48 12.99
N SER A 80 14.01 -0.62 13.48
CA SER A 80 15.44 -0.95 13.57
C SER A 80 15.69 -2.18 14.45
N GLU A 81 14.99 -2.33 15.57
CA GLU A 81 15.09 -3.51 16.42
C GLU A 81 14.53 -4.76 15.74
N TYR A 82 13.41 -4.64 15.04
CA TYR A 82 12.78 -5.77 14.36
C TYR A 82 13.59 -6.27 13.16
N LEU A 83 14.40 -5.39 12.57
CA LEU A 83 15.30 -5.70 11.46
C LEU A 83 16.76 -5.93 11.88
N SER A 84 17.07 -5.99 13.18
CA SER A 84 18.46 -6.08 13.67
C SER A 84 19.25 -7.25 13.11
N ASP A 85 18.58 -8.40 12.93
CA ASP A 85 19.16 -9.64 12.42
C ASP A 85 18.69 -9.94 10.97
N ALA A 86 17.94 -9.00 10.38
CA ALA A 86 17.35 -9.19 9.07
C ALA A 86 18.32 -8.79 7.95
N THR A 87 18.25 -9.49 6.83
CA THR A 87 19.01 -9.15 5.62
C THR A 87 18.06 -8.66 4.54
N ARG A 88 18.36 -7.52 3.93
CA ARG A 88 17.60 -7.03 2.79
C ARG A 88 17.77 -7.97 1.59
N VAL A 89 16.67 -8.38 0.97
CA VAL A 89 16.72 -9.23 -0.23
C VAL A 89 17.25 -8.42 -1.39
N THR A 90 18.33 -8.83 -2.05
CA THR A 90 18.99 -8.05 -3.13
C THR A 90 18.78 -8.58 -4.55
N THR A 91 18.11 -9.71 -4.71
CA THR A 91 17.92 -10.38 -5.99
C THR A 91 16.45 -10.70 -6.28
N GLY A 92 16.13 -10.94 -7.55
CA GLY A 92 14.77 -11.29 -7.99
C GLY A 92 13.73 -10.19 -7.78
N LYS A 93 12.45 -10.57 -7.76
CA LYS A 93 11.31 -9.62 -7.68
C LYS A 93 11.23 -8.81 -6.37
N TYR A 94 11.90 -9.28 -5.32
CA TYR A 94 11.97 -8.62 -4.01
C TYR A 94 13.29 -7.85 -3.81
N GLY A 95 14.19 -7.94 -4.79
CA GLY A 95 15.52 -7.35 -4.79
C GLY A 95 15.55 -5.82 -4.89
N GLU A 96 14.47 -5.19 -5.31
CA GLU A 96 14.41 -3.76 -5.59
C GLU A 96 13.77 -2.98 -4.43
N VAL A 97 14.38 -1.86 -4.03
CA VAL A 97 13.72 -0.84 -3.22
C VAL A 97 12.88 0.08 -4.12
N ARG A 98 11.58 0.11 -3.86
CA ARG A 98 10.58 0.78 -4.70
C ARG A 98 10.05 2.04 -4.05
N VAL A 99 9.66 2.98 -4.91
CA VAL A 99 8.97 4.21 -4.53
C VAL A 99 7.59 4.24 -5.18
N ARG A 100 6.59 4.69 -4.42
CA ARG A 100 5.27 5.10 -4.93
C ARG A 100 4.94 6.48 -4.39
N LYS A 101 4.48 7.36 -5.27
CA LYS A 101 4.09 8.75 -4.97
C LYS A 101 2.68 8.99 -5.47
N ASP A 102 2.04 10.03 -4.96
CA ASP A 102 0.78 10.60 -5.49
C ASP A 102 -0.34 9.56 -5.70
N TYR A 103 -0.36 8.52 -4.86
CA TYR A 103 -1.32 7.44 -4.98
C TYR A 103 -2.69 7.79 -4.41
N SER A 104 -2.85 8.90 -3.71
CA SER A 104 -4.15 9.31 -3.13
C SER A 104 -4.94 10.20 -4.08
N TYR A 105 -5.96 9.65 -4.73
CA TYR A 105 -6.78 10.34 -5.72
C TYR A 105 -8.19 9.77 -5.80
N GLN A 106 -9.07 10.51 -6.48
CA GLN A 106 -10.41 10.07 -6.84
C GLN A 106 -10.77 10.67 -8.20
N GLN A 107 -11.45 9.88 -9.04
CA GLN A 107 -12.09 10.40 -10.26
C GLN A 107 -13.37 11.15 -9.91
N THR A 108 -13.75 12.13 -10.72
CA THR A 108 -15.00 12.89 -10.54
C THR A 108 -16.25 12.11 -10.94
N SER A 109 -16.09 11.06 -11.75
CA SER A 109 -17.11 10.07 -12.07
C SER A 109 -16.47 8.69 -12.16
N TYR A 110 -17.20 7.66 -11.74
CA TYR A 110 -16.75 6.26 -11.81
C TYR A 110 -17.38 5.49 -12.97
N TRP A 111 -18.30 6.09 -13.72
CA TRP A 111 -18.92 5.46 -14.87
C TRP A 111 -19.37 6.48 -15.93
N ARG A 112 -19.67 5.95 -17.11
CA ARG A 112 -20.38 6.59 -18.24
C ARG A 112 -20.95 5.48 -19.13
N PRO A 113 -21.84 5.79 -20.08
CA PRO A 113 -22.30 4.76 -21.02
C PRO A 113 -21.15 4.02 -21.71
N GLY A 114 -21.16 2.70 -21.62
CA GLY A 114 -20.17 1.75 -22.09
C GLY A 114 -18.90 1.60 -21.22
N MET A 115 -18.81 2.21 -20.03
CA MET A 115 -17.59 2.20 -19.23
C MET A 115 -17.84 2.37 -17.72
N VAL A 116 -17.15 1.55 -16.92
CA VAL A 116 -17.08 1.67 -15.45
C VAL A 116 -15.62 1.56 -14.98
N LEU A 117 -15.26 2.30 -13.94
CA LEU A 117 -13.96 2.27 -13.28
C LEU A 117 -14.08 1.45 -11.98
N VAL A 118 -13.09 0.59 -11.72
CA VAL A 118 -13.04 -0.25 -10.52
C VAL A 118 -11.65 -0.22 -9.89
N GLY A 119 -11.60 -0.37 -8.57
CA GLY A 119 -10.37 -0.31 -7.77
C GLY A 119 -9.60 0.99 -7.96
N ASP A 120 -8.27 0.88 -8.03
CA ASP A 120 -7.38 2.02 -8.20
C ASP A 120 -7.71 2.85 -9.44
N ALA A 121 -8.32 2.29 -10.49
CA ALA A 121 -8.74 3.11 -11.65
C ALA A 121 -9.79 4.18 -11.27
N ALA A 122 -10.59 3.94 -10.22
CA ALA A 122 -11.60 4.86 -9.71
C ALA A 122 -11.05 5.77 -8.61
N CYS A 123 -10.46 5.20 -7.56
CA CYS A 123 -9.92 5.95 -6.42
C CYS A 123 -8.94 5.13 -5.58
N PHE A 124 -8.11 5.83 -4.81
CA PHE A 124 -7.25 5.25 -3.78
C PHE A 124 -7.02 6.28 -2.65
N VAL A 125 -6.94 5.81 -1.41
CA VAL A 125 -6.86 6.67 -0.21
C VAL A 125 -5.45 6.66 0.39
N ASP A 126 -5.11 5.65 1.19
CA ASP A 126 -3.84 5.52 1.89
C ASP A 126 -3.65 4.05 2.34
N PRO A 127 -2.43 3.51 2.38
CA PRO A 127 -2.21 2.10 2.72
C PRO A 127 -2.36 1.76 4.22
N VAL A 128 -2.51 2.71 5.15
CA VAL A 128 -2.47 2.48 6.60
C VAL A 128 -3.41 1.38 7.11
N PHE A 129 -4.61 1.27 6.53
CA PHE A 129 -5.61 0.26 6.90
C PHE A 129 -5.75 -0.87 5.87
N SER A 130 -4.84 -0.98 4.91
CA SER A 130 -4.83 -2.05 3.90
C SER A 130 -6.15 -2.22 3.12
N SER A 131 -6.89 -1.13 2.89
CA SER A 131 -8.24 -1.19 2.29
C SER A 131 -8.25 -1.33 0.76
N GLY A 132 -7.14 -1.08 0.07
CA GLY A 132 -7.11 -0.99 -1.40
C GLY A 132 -7.62 -2.24 -2.13
N VAL A 133 -7.16 -3.43 -1.73
CA VAL A 133 -7.63 -4.70 -2.36
C VAL A 133 -9.11 -4.96 -2.07
N HIS A 134 -9.57 -4.64 -0.85
CA HIS A 134 -10.98 -4.73 -0.51
C HIS A 134 -11.83 -3.79 -1.38
N LEU A 135 -11.42 -2.52 -1.53
CA LEU A 135 -12.11 -1.55 -2.38
C LEU A 135 -12.12 -1.99 -3.85
N ALA A 136 -11.02 -2.52 -4.36
CA ALA A 136 -10.94 -3.04 -5.73
C ALA A 136 -11.88 -4.23 -5.97
N THR A 137 -11.87 -5.21 -5.08
CA THR A 137 -12.75 -6.39 -5.20
C THR A 137 -14.21 -6.05 -4.99
N TYR A 138 -14.51 -5.15 -4.04
CA TYR A 138 -15.88 -4.71 -3.77
C TYR A 138 -16.47 -3.90 -4.93
N SER A 139 -15.72 -2.92 -5.46
CA SER A 139 -16.15 -2.17 -6.65
C SER A 139 -16.26 -3.07 -7.88
N GLY A 140 -15.37 -4.06 -8.04
CA GLY A 140 -15.49 -5.10 -9.07
C GLY A 140 -16.78 -5.91 -8.96
N LEU A 141 -17.19 -6.30 -7.75
CA LEU A 141 -18.46 -6.97 -7.50
C LEU A 141 -19.66 -6.09 -7.86
N LEU A 142 -19.64 -4.80 -7.48
CA LEU A 142 -20.71 -3.86 -7.80
C LEU A 142 -20.83 -3.64 -9.31
N ALA A 143 -19.72 -3.47 -10.01
CA ALA A 143 -19.68 -3.36 -11.46
C ALA A 143 -20.21 -4.64 -12.14
N ALA A 144 -19.80 -5.82 -11.66
CA ALA A 144 -20.26 -7.10 -12.20
C ALA A 144 -21.78 -7.28 -12.04
N ARG A 145 -22.34 -6.95 -10.86
CA ARG A 145 -23.81 -6.93 -10.65
C ARG A 145 -24.49 -6.00 -11.64
N SER A 146 -23.92 -4.82 -11.83
CA SER A 146 -24.48 -3.81 -12.70
C SER A 146 -24.53 -4.26 -14.16
N ILE A 147 -23.41 -4.78 -14.65
CA ILE A 147 -23.29 -5.33 -16.00
C ILE A 147 -24.26 -6.50 -16.20
N ASN A 148 -24.37 -7.40 -15.22
CA ASN A 148 -25.27 -8.56 -15.32
C ASN A 148 -26.74 -8.15 -15.45
N SER A 149 -27.22 -7.18 -14.66
CA SER A 149 -28.60 -6.71 -14.76
C SER A 149 -28.90 -6.01 -16.09
N VAL A 150 -27.94 -5.26 -16.65
CA VAL A 150 -28.09 -4.66 -17.98
C VAL A 150 -28.12 -5.73 -19.07
N LEU A 151 -27.22 -6.70 -19.03
CA LEU A 151 -27.18 -7.79 -20.02
C LEU A 151 -28.39 -8.73 -19.93
N ALA A 152 -29.01 -8.84 -18.76
CA ALA A 152 -30.26 -9.58 -18.57
C ALA A 152 -31.50 -8.80 -19.05
N GLY A 153 -31.37 -7.52 -19.39
CA GLY A 153 -32.48 -6.65 -19.77
C GLY A 153 -33.40 -6.26 -18.61
N GLU A 154 -32.96 -6.43 -17.37
CA GLU A 154 -33.74 -6.10 -16.17
C GLU A 154 -33.80 -4.58 -15.93
N LEU A 155 -32.70 -3.89 -16.23
CA LEU A 155 -32.52 -2.45 -16.02
C LEU A 155 -31.65 -1.85 -17.13
N ASP A 156 -31.80 -0.55 -17.39
CA ASP A 156 -30.95 0.17 -18.34
C ASP A 156 -29.64 0.67 -17.71
N GLU A 157 -28.67 1.01 -18.55
CA GLU A 157 -27.34 1.45 -18.09
C GLU A 157 -27.37 2.71 -17.22
N LYS A 158 -28.35 3.60 -17.42
CA LYS A 158 -28.46 4.85 -16.66
C LYS A 158 -29.01 4.65 -15.25
N THR A 159 -29.71 3.54 -15.03
CA THR A 159 -30.38 3.24 -13.76
C THR A 159 -29.49 2.42 -12.83
N VAL A 160 -28.58 1.62 -13.39
CA VAL A 160 -27.81 0.62 -12.64
C VAL A 160 -26.45 1.12 -12.15
N LEU A 161 -25.84 2.10 -12.83
CA LEU A 161 -24.49 2.59 -12.57
C LEU A 161 -24.47 3.96 -11.89
#